data_AF-A0A3M7P7X8-F1
#
_entry.id   AF-A0A3M7P7X8-F1
#
_cell.length_a   1.000
_cell.length_b   1.000
_cell.length_c   1.000
_cell.angle_alpha   90.00
_cell.angle_beta   90.00
_cell.angle_gamma   90.00
#
_symmetry.space_group_name_H-M   'P 1'
#
loop_
_entity.id
_entity.type
_entity.pdbx_description
1 polymer ?
#
loop_
_entity_poly.entity_id
_entity_poly.type
_entity_poly.pdbx_seq_one_letter_code
_entity_poly.pdbx_strand_id
1 'polypeptide(L)'
;DTVFDPFLCLIKSDLYIKPTNCQPYLLTSSNHPSHIFDNIPTSLFIRIRRICSSLIDYLSNSRNLLIHLLKKGYSYKKISGIARQVGELDRSALLPYKNKEKNEANTKFRLL
;
A
#
# COMPACT_ATOMS: atom_id res chain seq x y z
N ASP A 1 12.93 25.74 2.73
CA ASP A 1 11.92 26.54 2.00
C ASP A 1 11.27 25.69 0.92
N THR A 2 10.16 25.02 1.28
CA THR A 2 9.33 24.34 0.28
C THR A 2 8.49 25.41 -0.42
N VAL A 3 8.86 25.73 -1.65
CA VAL A 3 8.07 26.60 -2.54
C VAL A 3 6.66 26.01 -2.62
N PHE A 4 5.69 26.72 -2.05
CA PHE A 4 4.28 26.40 -2.19
C PHE A 4 3.91 26.63 -3.66
N ASP A 5 3.86 25.55 -4.44
CA ASP A 5 3.37 25.61 -5.81
C ASP A 5 1.84 25.39 -5.78
N PRO A 6 1.03 26.43 -6.04
CA PRO A 6 -0.43 26.35 -5.99
C PRO A 6 -0.98 25.32 -6.99
N PHE A 7 -0.25 25.02 -8.06
CA PHE A 7 -0.69 24.09 -9.10
C PHE A 7 -0.56 22.63 -8.66
N LEU A 8 0.40 22.28 -7.79
CA LEU A 8 0.56 20.91 -7.31
C LEU A 8 -0.60 20.45 -6.42
N CYS A 9 -1.25 21.37 -5.70
CA CYS A 9 -2.46 21.08 -4.91
C CYS A 9 -3.71 20.81 -5.77
N LEU A 10 -3.69 21.20 -7.05
CA LEU A 10 -4.81 21.01 -7.98
C LEU A 10 -4.81 19.61 -8.62
N ILE A 11 -3.66 18.94 -8.66
CA ILE A 11 -3.51 17.63 -9.29
C ILE A 11 -4.14 16.55 -8.39
N LYS A 12 -5.30 16.05 -8.84
CA LYS A 12 -5.96 14.90 -8.22
C LYS A 12 -5.56 13.63 -8.94
N SER A 13 -5.18 12.63 -8.17
CA SER A 13 -4.81 11.30 -8.65
C SER A 13 -5.76 10.24 -8.10
N ASP A 14 -6.06 9.25 -8.96
CA ASP A 14 -6.85 8.07 -8.66
C ASP A 14 -6.12 6.82 -9.20
N LEU A 15 -6.48 5.64 -8.70
CA LEU A 15 -5.94 4.36 -9.10
C LEU A 15 -6.52 3.91 -10.44
N TYR A 16 -5.69 3.91 -11.48
CA TYR A 16 -6.04 3.27 -12.75
C TYR A 16 -5.50 1.84 -12.84
N ILE A 17 -6.36 0.89 -13.18
CA ILE A 17 -6.01 -0.51 -13.44
C ILE A 17 -6.22 -0.78 -14.92
N LYS A 18 -5.16 -1.26 -15.60
CA LYS A 18 -5.25 -1.63 -17.01
C LYS A 18 -6.25 -2.79 -17.19
N PRO A 19 -7.05 -2.81 -18.28
CA PRO A 19 -7.99 -3.90 -18.58
C PRO A 19 -7.33 -5.28 -18.66
N THR A 20 -6.05 -5.34 -19.03
CA THR A 20 -5.26 -6.57 -19.16
C THR A 20 -4.58 -7.01 -17.86
N ASN A 21 -4.72 -6.26 -16.77
CA ASN A 21 -4.07 -6.60 -15.52
C ASN A 21 -4.78 -7.79 -14.84
N CYS A 22 -4.11 -8.93 -14.76
CA CYS A 22 -4.64 -10.13 -14.12
C CYS A 22 -4.62 -10.10 -12.58
N GLN A 23 -4.00 -9.08 -11.97
CA GLN A 23 -3.82 -8.95 -10.50
C GLN A 23 -3.33 -10.26 -9.85
N PRO A 24 -2.08 -10.69 -10.13
CA PRO A 24 -1.56 -11.99 -9.73
C PRO A 24 -1.12 -12.02 -8.25
N TYR A 25 -2.03 -11.71 -7.32
CA TYR A 25 -1.75 -11.86 -5.89
C TYR A 25 -1.61 -13.35 -5.52
N LEU A 26 -0.69 -13.63 -4.60
CA LEU A 26 -0.43 -14.99 -4.10
C LEU A 26 -1.68 -15.59 -3.45
N LEU A 27 -1.93 -16.87 -3.71
CA LEU A 27 -2.94 -17.67 -3.01
C LEU A 27 -2.45 -18.00 -1.60
N THR A 28 -3.31 -17.92 -0.59
CA THR A 28 -2.91 -18.25 0.79
C THR A 28 -2.56 -19.72 1.00
N SER A 29 -2.97 -20.62 0.09
CA SER A 29 -2.63 -22.04 0.09
C SER A 29 -1.28 -22.37 -0.55
N SER A 30 -0.60 -21.40 -1.14
CA SER A 30 0.71 -21.61 -1.77
C SER A 30 1.83 -21.75 -0.74
N ASN A 31 2.95 -22.37 -1.12
CA ASN A 31 4.06 -22.68 -0.22
C ASN A 31 4.98 -21.45 0.03
N HIS A 32 4.43 -20.39 0.60
CA HIS A 32 5.17 -19.20 1.01
C HIS A 32 5.08 -18.97 2.53
N PRO A 33 6.07 -18.30 3.13
CA PRO A 33 6.01 -17.94 4.55
C PRO A 33 4.79 -17.09 4.91
N SER A 34 4.25 -17.31 6.11
CA SER A 34 3.05 -16.61 6.62
C SER A 34 3.14 -15.08 6.56
N HIS A 35 4.30 -14.53 6.93
CA HIS A 35 4.54 -13.08 6.95
C HIS A 35 4.38 -12.43 5.57
N ILE A 36 4.58 -13.17 4.46
CA ILE A 36 4.36 -12.64 3.10
C ILE A 36 2.87 -12.37 2.90
N PHE A 37 2.01 -13.31 3.28
CA PHE A 37 0.55 -13.15 3.17
C PHE A 37 0.02 -12.04 4.07
N ASP A 38 0.61 -11.82 5.25
CA ASP A 38 0.18 -10.70 6.10
C ASP A 38 0.65 -9.33 5.54
N ASN A 39 1.81 -9.28 4.88
CA ASN A 39 2.37 -8.05 4.33
C ASN A 39 1.75 -7.62 3.00
N ILE A 40 1.33 -8.56 2.15
CA ILE A 40 0.75 -8.26 0.82
C ILE A 40 -0.46 -7.30 0.95
N PRO A 41 -1.53 -7.61 1.72
CA PRO A 41 -2.68 -6.71 1.85
C PRO A 41 -2.28 -5.32 2.36
N THR A 42 -1.46 -5.26 3.41
CA THR A 42 -0.99 -4.02 4.02
C THR A 42 -0.28 -3.13 2.99
N SER A 43 0.66 -3.69 2.24
CA SER A 43 1.40 -2.95 1.21
C SER A 43 0.50 -2.43 0.08
N LEU A 44 -0.54 -3.19 -0.28
CA LEU A 44 -1.47 -2.82 -1.34
C LEU A 44 -2.41 -1.70 -0.91
N PHE A 45 -3.02 -1.78 0.28
CA PHE A 45 -3.87 -0.71 0.78
C PHE A 45 -3.09 0.59 0.97
N ILE A 46 -1.88 0.54 1.52
CA ILE A 46 -1.01 1.73 1.64
C ILE A 46 -0.72 2.34 0.27
N ARG A 47 -0.47 1.50 -0.75
CA ARG A 47 -0.27 1.98 -2.12
C ARG A 47 -1.50 2.70 -2.65
N ILE A 48 -2.70 2.13 -2.49
CA ILE A 48 -3.95 2.78 -2.92
C ILE A 48 -4.12 4.11 -2.19
N ARG A 49 -3.88 4.14 -0.87
CA ARG A 49 -4.00 5.35 -0.04
C ARG A 49 -3.07 6.47 -0.47
N ARG A 50 -1.85 6.16 -0.91
CA ARG A 50 -0.87 7.13 -1.44
C ARG A 50 -1.29 7.67 -2.80
N ILE A 51 -1.80 6.78 -3.68
CA ILE A 51 -2.23 7.12 -5.04
C ILE A 51 -3.50 7.98 -5.00
N CYS A 52 -4.52 7.57 -4.26
CA CYS A 52 -5.81 8.26 -4.23
C CYS A 52 -5.70 9.58 -3.47
N SER A 53 -6.08 10.68 -4.11
CA SER A 53 -6.12 12.00 -3.47
C SER A 53 -7.33 12.15 -2.55
N SER A 54 -8.48 11.57 -2.91
CA SER A 54 -9.70 11.56 -2.10
C SER A 54 -9.83 10.28 -1.27
N LEU A 55 -10.43 10.40 -0.08
CA LEU A 55 -10.83 9.25 0.73
C LEU A 55 -11.91 8.42 0.03
N ILE A 56 -12.80 9.06 -0.74
CA ILE A 56 -13.88 8.37 -1.46
C ILE A 56 -13.29 7.42 -2.51
N ASP A 57 -12.32 7.91 -3.28
CA ASP A 57 -11.60 7.12 -4.29
C ASP A 57 -10.83 5.97 -3.64
N TYR A 58 -10.20 6.23 -2.49
CA TYR A 58 -9.56 5.17 -1.70
C TYR A 58 -10.55 4.08 -1.30
N LEU A 59 -11.74 4.43 -0.79
CA LEU A 59 -12.74 3.46 -0.36
C LEU A 59 -13.27 2.62 -1.53
N SER A 60 -13.52 3.26 -2.68
CA SER A 60 -13.95 2.58 -3.91
C SER A 60 -12.90 1.56 -4.38
N ASN A 61 -11.64 1.99 -4.51
CA ASN A 61 -10.54 1.12 -4.95
C ASN A 61 -10.21 0.03 -3.92
N SER A 62 -10.32 0.34 -2.63
CA SER A 62 -10.12 -0.62 -1.54
C SER A 62 -11.17 -1.72 -1.56
N ARG A 63 -12.43 -1.39 -1.88
CA ARG A 63 -13.49 -2.39 -2.04
C ARG A 63 -13.17 -3.37 -3.17
N ASN A 64 -12.70 -2.87 -4.32
CA ASN A 64 -12.28 -3.72 -5.44
C ASN A 64 -11.13 -4.64 -5.01
N LEU A 65 -10.07 -4.08 -4.41
CA LEU A 65 -8.93 -4.85 -3.90
C LEU A 65 -9.36 -5.93 -2.89
N LEU A 66 -10.28 -5.60 -1.98
CA LEU A 66 -10.81 -6.54 -0.99
C LEU A 66 -11.44 -7.76 -1.66
N ILE A 67 -12.26 -7.55 -2.71
CA ILE A 67 -12.86 -8.65 -3.48
C ILE A 67 -11.79 -9.55 -4.09
N HIS A 68 -10.73 -8.97 -4.66
CA HIS A 68 -9.63 -9.75 -5.25
C HIS A 68 -8.86 -10.55 -4.20
N LEU A 69 -8.58 -9.98 -3.03
CA LEU A 69 -7.90 -10.69 -1.94
C LEU A 69 -8.78 -11.80 -1.35
N LEU A 70 -10.09 -11.59 -1.20
CA LEU A 70 -11.00 -12.67 -0.76
C LEU A 70 -10.98 -13.86 -1.72
N LYS A 71 -11.00 -13.61 -3.03
CA LYS A 71 -10.88 -14.66 -4.06
C LYS A 71 -9.56 -15.45 -3.97
N LYS A 72 -8.53 -14.87 -3.36
CA LYS A 72 -7.23 -15.52 -3.15
C LYS A 72 -7.09 -16.23 -1.80
N GLY A 73 -8.16 -16.27 -1.00
CA GLY A 73 -8.22 -16.98 0.27
C GLY A 73 -7.71 -16.20 1.48
N TYR A 74 -7.60 -14.86 1.37
CA TYR A 74 -7.25 -14.03 2.53
C TYR A 74 -8.45 -13.89 3.47
N SER A 75 -8.20 -13.88 4.79
CA SER A 75 -9.26 -13.73 5.79
C SER A 75 -9.91 -12.34 5.72
N TYR A 76 -11.24 -12.30 5.59
CA TYR A 76 -12.03 -11.06 5.55
C TYR A 76 -11.73 -10.14 6.75
N LYS A 77 -11.75 -10.69 7.97
CA LYS A 77 -11.53 -9.94 9.21
C LYS A 77 -10.16 -9.24 9.22
N LYS A 78 -9.12 -9.93 8.73
CA LYS A 78 -7.77 -9.35 8.62
C LYS A 78 -7.74 -8.22 7.60
N ILE A 79 -8.16 -8.49 6.36
CA ILE A 79 -8.04 -7.51 5.27
C ILE A 79 -8.95 -6.30 5.46
N SER A 80 -10.14 -6.46 6.05
CA SER A 80 -11.04 -5.34 6.35
C SER A 80 -10.50 -4.46 7.48
N GLY A 81 -9.91 -5.08 8.50
CA GLY A 81 -9.20 -4.36 9.57
C GLY A 81 -8.05 -3.51 9.02
N ILE A 82 -7.22 -4.08 8.14
CA ILE A 82 -6.11 -3.37 7.48
C ILE A 82 -6.64 -2.23 6.61
N ALA A 83 -7.68 -2.48 5.79
CA ALA A 83 -8.27 -1.45 4.93
C ALA A 83 -8.81 -0.27 5.75
N ARG A 84 -9.44 -0.53 6.90
CA ARG A 84 -9.91 0.52 7.81
C ARG A 84 -8.74 1.30 8.41
N GLN A 85 -7.76 0.60 9.00
CA GLN A 85 -6.59 1.22 9.62
C GLN A 85 -5.84 2.13 8.63
N VAL A 86 -5.62 1.67 7.40
CA VAL A 86 -4.95 2.48 6.37
C VAL A 86 -5.82 3.65 5.89
N GLY A 87 -7.14 3.50 5.91
CA GLY A 87 -8.07 4.58 5.56
C GLY A 87 -8.08 5.73 6.57
N GLU A 88 -7.82 5.43 7.85
CA GLU A 88 -7.71 6.41 8.94
C GLU A 88 -6.41 7.22 8.86
N LEU A 89 -5.36 6.68 8.21
CA LEU A 89 -4.09 7.39 8.03
C LEU A 89 -4.24 8.58 7.09
N ASP A 90 -3.59 9.69 7.42
CA ASP A 90 -3.50 10.79 6.48
C ASP A 90 -2.57 10.48 5.31
N ARG A 91 -2.93 10.96 4.12
CA ARG A 91 -2.16 10.75 2.89
C ARG A 91 -0.80 11.38 3.01
N SER A 92 -0.74 12.60 3.56
CA SER A 92 0.49 13.38 3.64
C SER A 92 1.55 12.66 4.46
N ALA A 93 1.13 11.95 5.51
CA ALA A 93 2.02 11.14 6.36
C ALA A 93 2.62 9.91 5.62
N LEU A 94 2.00 9.45 4.53
CA LEU A 94 2.43 8.26 3.78
C LEU A 94 3.27 8.57 2.54
N LEU A 95 3.35 9.83 2.12
CA LEU A 95 4.15 10.28 0.97
C LEU A 95 5.66 10.43 1.25
N PRO A 96 6.13 10.91 2.43
CA PRO A 96 7.55 11.16 2.62
C PRO A 96 8.36 9.87 2.58
N TYR A 97 9.54 9.96 1.97
CA TYR A 97 10.52 8.89 2.01
C TYR A 97 11.09 8.76 3.43
N LYS A 98 11.07 7.55 3.99
CA LYS A 98 11.71 7.28 5.27
C LYS A 98 13.23 7.26 5.07
N ASN A 99 13.93 8.25 5.60
CA ASN A 99 15.38 8.23 5.66
C ASN A 99 15.84 7.03 6.50
N LYS A 100 16.67 6.17 5.92
CA LYS A 100 17.30 5.08 6.68
C LYS A 100 18.40 5.68 7.54
N GLU A 101 18.25 5.60 8.85
CA GLU A 101 19.35 5.85 9.78
C GLU A 101 20.48 4.86 9.47
N LYS A 102 21.70 5.39 9.29
CA LYS A 102 22.88 4.55 9.06
C LYS A 102 23.25 3.85 10.37
N ASN A 103 22.82 2.61 10.54
CA ASN A 103 23.35 1.76 11.60
C ASN A 103 24.79 1.37 11.26
N GLU A 104 25.76 1.98 11.93
CA GLU A 104 27.21 1.75 11.74
C GLU A 104 27.61 0.27 11.88
N ALA A 105 26.85 -0.51 12.66
CA ALA A 105 27.05 -1.95 12.84
C ALA A 105 26.92 -2.78 11.54
N ASN A 106 26.14 -2.33 10.56
CA ASN A 106 25.94 -3.04 9.28
C ASN A 106 27.02 -2.73 8.23
N THR A 107 27.83 -1.69 8.43
CA THR A 107 28.88 -1.31 7.47
C THR A 107 30.08 -2.26 7.54
N LYS A 108 30.38 -2.81 8.72
CA LYS A 108 31.53 -3.71 8.93
C LYS A 108 31.43 -5.05 8.19
N PHE A 109 30.23 -5.57 7.97
CA PHE A 109 30.02 -6.87 7.31
C PHE A 109 30.08 -6.81 5.77
N ARG A 110 30.14 -5.62 5.17
CA ARG A 110 30.16 -5.45 3.70
C ARG A 110 31.56 -5.24 3.10
N LEU A 111 32.59 -5.15 3.93
CA LEU A 111 33.98 -4.88 3.52
C LEU A 111 34.91 -6.09 3.72
N LEU A 112 34.36 -7.29 3.94
CA LEU A 112 35.05 -8.57 3.94
C LEU A 112 34.49 -9.42 2.80
#